data_AF-A0A2M9WJ57-F1
#
_entry.id   AF-A0A2M9WJ57-F1
#
_cell.length_a   1.000
_cell.length_b   1.000
_cell.length_c   1.000
_cell.angle_alpha   90.00
_cell.angle_beta   90.00
_cell.angle_gamma   90.00
#
_symmetry.space_group_name_H-M   'P 1'
#
loop_
_entity.id
_entity.type
_entity.pdbx_description
1 polymer ?
#
loop_
_entity_poly.entity_id
_entity_poly.type
_entity_poly.pdbx_seq_one_letter_code
_entity_poly.pdbx_strand_id
1 'polypeptide(L)'
;MKSIRHLMCALAIFSLCGCTVLLWGVNQPTSQRMEYRKISSDNIAGVYRYKGLQASVVNNGVNYPVDIPPDGLAFSGKENIYVVTVGGEHLLETDALHSQYHLELKGNDNIIKLKLVSPATKRTVARFEGDFDVIARNKSGAVSPCEEKDMQSIGFHYSDNVCVSNIKINGVIIPEKSLKFSDGQQSKTASQYKIELWAYKQVTDIYAENILTNVVVTPIAAAADIIFFPISLKFFKATNGMGSYR
;
A
#
# COMPACT_ATOMS: atom_id res chain seq x y z
N MET A 1 -12.46 46.61 26.11
CA MET A 1 -12.46 45.75 27.32
C MET A 1 -12.78 44.27 27.07
N LYS A 2 -13.80 43.90 26.26
CA LYS A 2 -14.12 42.47 26.00
C LYS A 2 -12.96 41.68 25.35
N SER A 3 -12.29 42.27 24.35
CA SER A 3 -11.16 41.61 23.64
C SER A 3 -9.96 41.29 24.56
N ILE A 4 -9.58 42.21 25.44
CA ILE A 4 -8.49 42.03 26.40
C ILE A 4 -8.80 40.90 27.40
N ARG A 5 -10.06 40.76 27.83
CA ARG A 5 -10.49 39.68 28.74
C ARG A 5 -10.40 38.30 28.08
N HIS A 6 -10.76 38.20 26.79
CA HIS A 6 -10.62 36.95 26.04
C HIS A 6 -9.16 36.57 25.82
N LEU A 7 -8.28 37.55 25.54
CA LEU A 7 -6.83 37.32 25.43
C LEU A 7 -6.22 36.85 26.76
N MET A 8 -6.60 37.47 27.88
CA MET A 8 -6.15 37.07 29.23
C MET A 8 -6.64 35.67 29.61
N CYS A 9 -7.88 35.31 29.26
CA CYS A 9 -8.41 33.97 29.51
C CYS A 9 -7.71 32.92 28.63
N ALA A 10 -7.41 33.23 27.37
CA ALA A 10 -6.65 32.34 26.50
C ALA A 10 -5.24 32.09 27.05
N LEU A 11 -4.52 33.13 27.49
CA LEU A 11 -3.20 33.00 28.14
C LEU A 11 -3.27 32.14 29.41
N ALA A 12 -4.32 32.31 30.23
CA ALA A 12 -4.53 31.51 31.42
C ALA A 12 -4.81 30.03 31.09
N ILE A 13 -5.57 29.75 30.02
CA ILE A 13 -5.83 28.37 29.57
C ILE A 13 -4.56 27.73 29.01
N PHE A 14 -3.76 28.45 28.22
CA PHE A 14 -2.48 27.94 27.72
C PHE A 14 -1.47 27.64 28.85
N SER A 15 -1.46 28.43 29.92
CA SER A 15 -0.61 28.16 31.10
C SER A 15 -1.14 27.05 32.01
N LEU A 16 -2.39 26.61 31.85
CA LEU A 16 -2.96 25.45 32.55
C LEU A 16 -2.68 24.12 31.83
N CYS A 17 -2.28 24.14 30.56
CA CYS A 17 -1.92 22.92 29.82
C CYS A 17 -0.58 22.31 30.29
N GLY A 18 0.25 23.06 31.02
CA GLY A 18 1.55 22.61 31.51
C GLY A 18 2.66 22.62 30.45
N CYS A 19 3.79 23.22 30.79
CA CYS A 19 5.03 23.21 30.02
C CYS A 19 5.51 21.79 29.75
N THR A 20 5.30 20.82 30.65
CA THR A 20 5.68 19.42 30.39
C THR A 20 4.83 18.82 29.27
N VAL A 21 3.52 19.05 29.24
CA VAL A 21 2.66 18.54 28.15
C VAL A 21 3.03 19.21 26.82
N LEU A 22 3.31 20.51 26.83
CA LEU A 22 3.77 21.24 25.65
C LEU A 22 5.12 20.74 25.15
N LEU A 23 6.08 20.47 26.04
CA LEU A 23 7.39 19.91 25.69
C LEU A 23 7.24 18.60 24.91
N TRP A 24 6.48 17.64 25.45
CA TRP A 24 6.27 16.34 24.80
C TRP A 24 5.36 16.40 23.57
N GLY A 25 4.48 17.41 23.50
CA GLY A 25 3.56 17.62 22.37
C GLY A 25 4.20 18.32 21.18
N VAL A 26 5.10 19.29 21.40
CA VAL A 26 5.84 20.02 20.36
C VAL A 26 7.06 19.24 19.91
N ASN A 27 7.77 18.61 20.86
CA ASN A 27 8.94 17.77 20.56
C ASN A 27 8.56 16.29 20.60
N GLN A 28 7.77 15.86 19.62
CA GLN A 28 7.16 14.53 19.65
C GLN A 28 8.24 13.43 19.56
N PRO A 29 8.22 12.44 20.48
CA PRO A 29 9.18 11.35 20.50
C PRO A 29 8.91 10.33 19.38
N THR A 30 7.69 10.32 18.86
CA THR A 30 7.23 9.39 17.83
C THR A 30 6.36 10.10 16.82
N SER A 31 6.48 9.73 15.55
CA SER A 31 5.51 10.09 14.51
C SER A 31 4.94 8.83 13.87
N GLN A 32 3.73 8.96 13.33
CA GLN A 32 3.13 7.92 12.51
C GLN A 32 3.32 8.28 11.04
N ARG A 33 3.90 7.36 10.27
CA ARG A 33 4.08 7.52 8.83
C ARG A 33 3.48 6.33 8.09
N MET A 34 2.89 6.58 6.93
CA MET A 34 2.51 5.51 6.01
C MET A 34 3.73 5.16 5.15
N GLU A 35 4.13 3.90 5.19
CA GLU A 35 5.24 3.38 4.38
C GLU A 35 4.72 2.28 3.44
N TYR A 36 5.12 2.33 2.17
CA TYR A 36 4.82 1.29 1.21
C TYR A 36 5.86 0.18 1.32
N ARG A 37 5.46 -0.99 1.84
CA ARG A 37 6.39 -2.08 2.09
C ARG A 37 5.83 -3.43 1.68
N LYS A 38 6.73 -4.37 1.42
CA LYS A 38 6.41 -5.78 1.18
C LYS A 38 5.71 -6.38 2.40
N ILE A 39 4.62 -7.09 2.16
CA ILE A 39 3.80 -7.77 3.18
C ILE A 39 3.92 -9.28 3.05
N SER A 40 3.99 -9.79 1.82
CA SER A 40 4.14 -11.21 1.55
C SER A 40 4.85 -11.43 0.22
N SER A 41 5.31 -12.65 -0.02
CA SER A 41 5.73 -13.11 -1.34
C SER A 41 5.31 -14.55 -1.55
N ASP A 42 4.95 -14.87 -2.79
CA ASP A 42 4.60 -16.21 -3.22
C ASP A 42 5.40 -16.57 -4.48
N ASN A 43 5.70 -17.85 -4.64
CA ASN A 43 6.39 -18.36 -5.82
C ASN A 43 5.36 -18.97 -6.76
N ILE A 44 5.37 -18.54 -8.01
CA ILE A 44 4.40 -19.02 -8.99
C ILE A 44 4.84 -20.39 -9.50
N ALA A 45 3.99 -21.38 -9.24
CA ALA A 45 4.15 -22.76 -9.65
C ALA A 45 3.66 -22.99 -11.09
N GLY A 46 2.73 -22.15 -11.57
CA GLY A 46 2.24 -22.20 -12.95
C GLY A 46 1.28 -21.06 -13.30
N VAL A 47 1.08 -20.87 -14.60
CA VAL A 47 0.09 -19.96 -15.19
C VAL A 47 -0.94 -20.81 -15.90
N TYR A 48 -2.23 -20.52 -15.75
CA TYR A 48 -3.24 -21.29 -16.47
C TYR A 48 -4.39 -20.42 -16.97
N ARG A 49 -4.92 -20.82 -18.12
CA ARG A 49 -6.15 -20.27 -18.67
C ARG A 49 -7.32 -21.01 -18.05
N TYR A 50 -8.34 -20.29 -17.61
CA TYR A 50 -9.56 -20.86 -17.07
C TYR A 50 -10.75 -20.52 -17.95
N LYS A 51 -11.79 -21.36 -17.88
CA LYS A 51 -13.11 -21.11 -18.46
C LYS A 51 -14.20 -21.53 -17.47
N GLY A 52 -15.11 -20.61 -17.15
CA GLY A 52 -16.19 -20.79 -16.20
C GLY A 52 -15.75 -20.88 -14.75
N LEU A 53 -14.66 -20.21 -14.37
CA LEU A 53 -14.16 -20.24 -12.99
C LEU A 53 -15.16 -19.53 -12.06
N GLN A 54 -15.65 -20.26 -11.06
CA GLN A 54 -16.49 -19.70 -10.01
C GLN A 54 -15.77 -19.82 -8.67
N ALA A 55 -15.78 -18.72 -7.93
CA ALA A 55 -15.24 -18.69 -6.58
C ALA A 55 -16.24 -18.04 -5.63
N SER A 56 -16.21 -18.50 -4.38
CA SER A 56 -16.95 -17.87 -3.30
C SER A 56 -16.07 -17.85 -2.06
N VAL A 57 -16.19 -16.79 -1.27
CA VAL A 57 -15.50 -16.69 0.03
C VAL A 57 -16.52 -16.83 1.14
N VAL A 58 -16.21 -17.73 2.08
CA VAL A 58 -16.99 -17.93 3.30
C VAL A 58 -16.59 -16.85 4.30
N ASN A 59 -17.55 -16.04 4.74
CA ASN A 59 -17.35 -15.11 5.84
C ASN A 59 -18.52 -15.21 6.82
N ASN A 60 -18.21 -15.49 8.09
CA ASN A 60 -19.20 -15.74 9.14
C ASN A 60 -20.25 -16.78 8.74
N GLY A 61 -19.83 -17.85 8.04
CA GLY A 61 -20.71 -18.93 7.57
C GLY A 61 -21.57 -18.59 6.35
N VAL A 62 -21.45 -17.40 5.77
CA VAL A 62 -22.15 -16.98 4.55
C VAL A 62 -21.20 -16.96 3.36
N ASN A 63 -21.61 -17.55 2.25
CA ASN A 63 -20.85 -17.58 1.00
C ASN A 63 -21.12 -16.32 0.17
N TYR A 64 -20.07 -15.58 -0.16
CA TYR A 64 -20.13 -14.42 -1.05
C TYR A 64 -19.47 -14.78 -2.38
N PRO A 65 -20.17 -14.67 -3.52
CA PRO A 65 -19.57 -14.91 -4.82
C PRO A 65 -18.51 -13.84 -5.12
N VAL A 66 -17.43 -14.26 -5.76
CA VAL A 66 -16.37 -13.38 -6.24
C VAL A 66 -16.64 -13.08 -7.71
N ASP A 67 -16.59 -11.81 -8.07
CA ASP A 67 -16.71 -11.38 -9.47
C ASP A 67 -15.44 -11.77 -10.22
N ILE A 68 -15.56 -12.78 -11.09
CA ILE A 68 -14.47 -13.34 -11.90
C ILE A 68 -14.99 -13.38 -13.34
N PRO A 69 -14.20 -12.93 -14.34
CA PRO A 69 -14.55 -13.07 -15.74
C PRO A 69 -14.92 -14.53 -16.10
N PRO A 70 -15.74 -14.75 -17.14
CA PRO A 70 -16.08 -16.09 -17.57
C PRO A 70 -14.87 -16.87 -18.09
N ASP A 71 -13.82 -16.20 -18.55
CA ASP A 71 -12.58 -16.78 -19.03
C ASP A 71 -11.42 -15.80 -18.83
N GLY A 72 -10.21 -16.32 -18.69
CA GLY A 72 -9.04 -15.49 -18.47
C GLY A 72 -7.83 -16.24 -17.93
N LEU A 73 -6.96 -15.51 -17.24
CA LEU A 73 -5.70 -16.01 -16.70
C LEU A 73 -5.70 -16.06 -15.19
N ALA A 74 -5.09 -17.11 -14.64
CA ALA A 74 -4.77 -17.17 -13.23
C ALA A 74 -3.35 -17.71 -12.99
N PHE A 75 -2.71 -17.20 -11.95
CA PHE A 75 -1.41 -17.67 -11.49
C PHE A 75 -1.61 -18.56 -10.26
N SER A 76 -1.07 -19.78 -10.31
CA SER A 76 -1.04 -20.68 -9.17
C SER A 76 0.22 -20.40 -8.37
N GLY A 77 0.06 -19.80 -7.19
CA GLY A 77 1.10 -19.75 -6.17
C GLY A 77 1.13 -21.03 -5.34
N LYS A 78 1.98 -21.05 -4.31
CA LYS A 78 2.05 -22.18 -3.36
C LYS A 78 0.90 -22.19 -2.37
N GLU A 79 0.40 -21.00 -2.00
CA GLU A 79 -0.66 -20.86 -0.99
C GLU A 79 -1.91 -20.21 -1.58
N ASN A 80 -1.73 -19.38 -2.60
CA ASN A 80 -2.77 -18.54 -3.16
C ASN A 80 -2.86 -18.68 -4.67
N ILE A 81 -4.07 -18.42 -5.16
CA ILE A 81 -4.36 -18.35 -6.57
C ILE A 81 -4.69 -16.90 -6.89
N TYR A 82 -3.98 -16.35 -7.88
CA TYR A 82 -4.10 -14.98 -8.32
C TYR A 82 -4.90 -14.96 -9.61
N VAL A 83 -6.19 -14.67 -9.53
CA VAL A 83 -7.07 -14.62 -10.70
C VAL A 83 -7.02 -13.22 -11.28
N VAL A 84 -6.57 -13.09 -12.52
CA VAL A 84 -6.54 -11.83 -13.26
C VAL A 84 -7.95 -11.54 -13.76
N THR A 85 -8.50 -10.41 -13.36
CA THR A 85 -9.83 -9.94 -13.76
C THR A 85 -9.78 -8.83 -14.80
N VAL A 86 -8.65 -8.10 -14.90
CA VAL A 86 -8.42 -7.06 -15.91
C VAL A 86 -6.99 -7.20 -16.43
N GLY A 87 -6.79 -7.02 -17.75
CA GLY A 87 -5.46 -7.08 -18.38
C GLY A 87 -4.96 -8.48 -18.70
N GLY A 88 -5.80 -9.51 -18.52
CA GLY A 88 -5.46 -10.91 -18.85
C GLY A 88 -5.14 -11.12 -20.33
N GLU A 89 -5.90 -10.52 -21.25
CA GLU A 89 -5.65 -10.64 -22.69
C GLU A 89 -4.32 -10.02 -23.11
N HIS A 90 -4.00 -8.82 -22.62
CA HIS A 90 -2.72 -8.16 -22.92
C HIS A 90 -1.54 -9.00 -22.40
N LEU A 91 -1.67 -9.64 -21.24
CA LEU A 91 -0.67 -10.60 -20.76
C LEU A 91 -0.51 -11.82 -21.68
N LEU A 92 -1.62 -12.38 -22.17
CA LEU A 92 -1.62 -13.53 -23.07
C LEU A 92 -0.99 -13.21 -24.42
N GLU A 93 -1.34 -12.05 -24.99
CA GLU A 93 -0.77 -11.56 -26.23
C GLU A 93 0.73 -11.30 -26.09
N THR A 94 1.16 -10.72 -24.96
CA THR A 94 2.58 -10.52 -24.67
C THR A 94 3.33 -11.85 -24.51
N ASP A 95 2.77 -12.83 -23.79
CA ASP A 95 3.37 -14.15 -23.61
C ASP A 95 3.57 -14.89 -24.94
N ALA A 96 2.64 -14.74 -25.88
CA ALA A 96 2.76 -15.33 -27.23
C ALA A 96 4.02 -14.86 -27.97
N LEU A 97 4.44 -13.60 -27.75
CA LEU A 97 5.64 -13.02 -28.36
C LEU A 97 6.95 -13.53 -27.73
N HIS A 98 6.92 -14.17 -26.56
CA HIS A 98 8.10 -14.71 -25.89
C HIS A 98 8.80 -15.83 -26.71
N SER A 99 8.06 -16.46 -27.63
CA SER A 99 8.62 -17.42 -28.59
C SER A 99 9.59 -16.75 -29.59
N GLN A 100 9.29 -15.52 -30.00
CA GLN A 100 10.01 -14.80 -31.06
C GLN A 100 11.04 -13.83 -30.49
N TYR A 101 10.72 -13.14 -29.40
CA TYR A 101 11.55 -12.11 -28.79
C TYR A 101 12.06 -12.51 -27.41
N HIS A 102 13.08 -11.83 -26.92
CA HIS A 102 13.48 -11.95 -25.52
C HIS A 102 12.76 -10.89 -24.70
N LEU A 103 11.78 -11.30 -23.90
CA LEU A 103 10.99 -10.40 -23.07
C LEU A 103 11.47 -10.47 -21.63
N GLU A 104 11.70 -9.30 -21.01
CA GLU A 104 12.16 -9.21 -19.63
C GLU A 104 11.40 -8.11 -18.87
N LEU A 105 11.23 -8.29 -17.56
CA LEU A 105 10.67 -7.23 -16.71
C LEU A 105 11.70 -6.13 -16.48
N LYS A 106 11.32 -4.88 -16.70
CA LYS A 106 12.20 -3.73 -16.47
C LYS A 106 12.53 -3.59 -14.98
N GLY A 107 13.82 -3.62 -14.66
CA GLY A 107 14.33 -3.28 -13.33
C GLY A 107 13.94 -4.21 -12.18
N ASN A 108 13.41 -5.41 -12.47
CA ASN A 108 13.06 -6.37 -11.42
C ASN A 108 13.54 -7.78 -11.82
N ASP A 109 14.35 -8.40 -10.94
CA ASP A 109 14.94 -9.75 -11.05
C ASP A 109 13.87 -10.87 -11.09
N ASN A 110 13.00 -10.90 -12.10
CA ASN A 110 11.84 -11.80 -12.22
C ASN A 110 10.83 -11.68 -11.07
N ILE A 111 10.76 -10.51 -10.44
CA ILE A 111 9.83 -10.21 -9.35
C ILE A 111 8.69 -9.33 -9.89
N ILE A 112 7.45 -9.84 -9.82
CA ILE A 112 6.25 -9.07 -10.11
C ILE A 112 5.75 -8.46 -8.79
N LYS A 113 5.82 -7.13 -8.69
CA LYS A 113 5.34 -6.38 -7.54
C LYS A 113 3.86 -6.05 -7.73
N LEU A 114 3.02 -6.60 -6.88
CA LEU A 114 1.58 -6.36 -6.87
C LEU A 114 1.21 -5.55 -5.63
N LYS A 115 0.47 -4.47 -5.84
CA LYS A 115 -0.14 -3.68 -4.79
C LYS A 115 -1.38 -4.40 -4.28
N LEU A 116 -1.43 -4.68 -2.99
CA LEU A 116 -2.64 -5.10 -2.32
C LEU A 116 -3.58 -3.91 -2.18
N VAL A 117 -4.78 -4.06 -2.72
CA VAL A 117 -5.86 -3.09 -2.55
C VAL A 117 -6.70 -3.58 -1.39
N SER A 118 -6.78 -2.75 -0.34
CA SER A 118 -7.60 -3.06 0.82
C SER A 118 -9.04 -3.36 0.38
N PRO A 119 -9.64 -4.45 0.89
CA PRO A 119 -11.01 -4.76 0.57
C PRO A 119 -11.91 -3.61 1.03
N ALA A 120 -12.73 -3.06 0.11
CA ALA A 120 -13.62 -1.93 0.41
C ALA A 120 -14.61 -2.25 1.54
N THR A 121 -14.84 -3.53 1.83
CA THR A 121 -15.65 -4.00 2.95
C THR A 121 -15.06 -5.27 3.57
N LYS A 122 -15.44 -5.59 4.81
CA LYS A 122 -15.09 -6.88 5.46
C LYS A 122 -15.55 -8.13 4.69
N ARG A 123 -16.35 -7.97 3.63
CA ARG A 123 -16.98 -9.04 2.82
C ARG A 123 -16.25 -9.33 1.51
N THR A 124 -15.16 -8.62 1.21
CA THR A 124 -14.47 -8.73 -0.09
C THR A 124 -13.15 -9.48 0.02
N VAL A 125 -12.90 -10.30 -0.99
CA VAL A 125 -11.62 -11.00 -1.25
C VAL A 125 -10.50 -9.97 -1.39
N ALA A 126 -9.29 -10.33 -0.97
CA ALA A 126 -8.13 -9.48 -1.21
C ALA A 126 -7.96 -9.24 -2.71
N ARG A 127 -7.80 -7.97 -3.10
CA ARG A 127 -7.58 -7.57 -4.49
C ARG A 127 -6.14 -7.14 -4.69
N PHE A 128 -5.68 -7.27 -5.92
CA PHE A 128 -4.38 -6.76 -6.32
C PHE A 128 -4.46 -5.88 -7.56
N GLU A 129 -3.53 -4.95 -7.64
CA GLU A 129 -3.21 -4.12 -8.79
C GLU A 129 -1.73 -4.36 -9.13
N GLY A 130 -1.42 -4.61 -10.40
CA GLY A 130 -0.08 -4.72 -10.93
C GLY A 130 0.10 -3.71 -12.06
N ASP A 131 1.25 -3.05 -12.06
CA ASP A 131 1.67 -2.11 -13.10
C ASP A 131 3.19 -2.32 -13.28
N PHE A 132 3.57 -2.88 -14.41
CA PHE A 132 4.97 -3.21 -14.69
C PHE A 132 5.31 -3.09 -16.17
N ASP A 133 6.54 -2.67 -16.43
CA ASP A 133 7.08 -2.52 -17.77
C ASP A 133 7.77 -3.80 -18.23
N VAL A 134 7.42 -4.27 -19.42
CA VAL A 134 8.09 -5.37 -20.11
C VAL A 134 8.93 -4.80 -21.24
N ILE A 135 10.22 -5.14 -21.23
CA ILE A 135 11.18 -4.78 -22.27
C ILE A 135 11.24 -5.92 -23.28
N ALA A 136 11.16 -5.56 -24.56
CA ALA A 136 11.45 -6.45 -25.66
C ALA A 136 12.88 -6.23 -26.15
N ARG A 137 13.67 -7.31 -26.15
CA ARG A 137 14.98 -7.37 -26.78
C ARG A 137 14.95 -8.32 -27.97
N ASN A 138 15.77 -7.97 -28.93
CA ASN A 138 15.93 -8.77 -30.12
C ASN A 138 16.75 -10.04 -29.82
N LYS A 139 16.43 -11.15 -30.48
CA LYS A 139 17.33 -12.31 -30.55
C LYS A 139 18.34 -12.01 -31.67
N SER A 140 19.64 -12.26 -31.43
CA SER A 140 20.73 -11.81 -32.32
C SER A 140 20.42 -11.91 -33.82
N GLY A 141 20.47 -10.77 -34.53
CA GLY A 141 20.38 -10.70 -36.00
C GLY A 141 19.02 -10.32 -36.59
N ALA A 142 17.97 -10.06 -35.81
CA ALA A 142 16.65 -9.69 -36.34
C ALA A 142 16.42 -8.17 -36.45
N VAL A 143 15.23 -7.77 -36.94
CA VAL A 143 14.74 -6.38 -36.91
C VAL A 143 14.46 -5.96 -35.45
N SER A 144 14.52 -4.66 -35.17
CA SER A 144 14.19 -4.15 -33.83
C SER A 144 12.75 -4.52 -33.46
N PRO A 145 12.48 -5.08 -32.27
CA PRO A 145 11.13 -5.49 -31.87
C PRO A 145 10.10 -4.37 -32.00
N CYS A 146 10.48 -3.11 -31.76
CA CYS A 146 9.55 -1.99 -31.80
C CYS A 146 9.15 -1.51 -33.21
N GLU A 147 9.82 -2.02 -34.24
CA GLU A 147 9.47 -1.73 -35.64
C GLU A 147 8.48 -2.75 -36.20
N GLU A 148 8.26 -3.85 -35.46
CA GLU A 148 7.37 -4.93 -35.87
C GLU A 148 5.91 -4.58 -35.54
N LYS A 149 5.01 -4.87 -36.48
CA LYS A 149 3.60 -4.45 -36.38
C LYS A 149 2.85 -5.17 -35.26
N ASP A 150 3.19 -6.44 -35.01
CA ASP A 150 2.60 -7.23 -33.95
C ASP A 150 2.94 -6.64 -32.57
N MET A 151 4.21 -6.27 -32.34
CA MET A 151 4.69 -5.57 -31.16
C MET A 151 3.97 -4.24 -30.93
N GLN A 152 3.86 -3.41 -31.98
CA GLN A 152 3.15 -2.14 -31.89
C GLN A 152 1.66 -2.34 -31.58
N SER A 153 1.03 -3.37 -32.16
CA SER A 153 -0.40 -3.65 -31.98
C SER A 153 -0.78 -4.00 -30.54
N ILE A 154 0.15 -4.58 -29.79
CA ILE A 154 -0.03 -4.93 -28.37
C ILE A 154 0.55 -3.86 -27.43
N GLY A 155 0.95 -2.70 -27.95
CA GLY A 155 1.34 -1.53 -27.13
C GLY A 155 2.84 -1.35 -26.86
N PHE A 156 3.72 -2.14 -27.48
CA PHE A 156 5.16 -1.86 -27.42
C PHE A 156 5.49 -0.58 -28.20
N HIS A 157 6.33 0.25 -27.60
CA HIS A 157 6.80 1.51 -28.16
C HIS A 157 8.21 1.83 -27.67
N TYR A 158 8.90 2.72 -28.38
CA TYR A 158 10.21 3.19 -27.95
C TYR A 158 10.08 4.15 -26.75
N SER A 159 10.78 3.85 -25.67
CA SER A 159 11.04 4.73 -24.53
C SER A 159 12.50 4.61 -24.14
N ASP A 160 13.22 5.73 -24.06
CA ASP A 160 14.65 5.77 -23.70
C ASP A 160 15.53 4.81 -24.53
N ASN A 161 15.29 4.72 -25.84
CA ASN A 161 15.93 3.79 -26.78
C ASN A 161 15.71 2.29 -26.47
N VAL A 162 14.71 1.97 -25.65
CA VAL A 162 14.33 0.60 -25.33
C VAL A 162 12.90 0.36 -25.81
N CYS A 163 12.65 -0.82 -26.37
CA CYS A 163 11.31 -1.23 -26.74
C CYS A 163 10.56 -1.73 -25.51
N VAL A 164 9.50 -1.03 -25.11
CA VAL A 164 8.79 -1.30 -23.86
C VAL A 164 7.28 -1.30 -24.06
N SER A 165 6.57 -2.17 -23.33
CA SER A 165 5.13 -2.08 -23.13
C SER A 165 4.85 -2.04 -21.64
N ASN A 166 3.85 -1.24 -21.26
CA ASN A 166 3.37 -1.16 -19.89
C ASN A 166 2.17 -2.10 -19.72
N ILE A 167 2.29 -3.06 -18.82
CA ILE A 167 1.25 -4.05 -18.55
C ILE A 167 0.59 -3.73 -17.22
N LYS A 168 -0.72 -3.52 -17.28
CA LYS A 168 -1.57 -3.27 -16.12
C LYS A 168 -2.51 -4.44 -15.91
N ILE A 169 -2.50 -4.98 -14.70
CA ILE A 169 -3.37 -6.09 -14.31
C ILE A 169 -4.09 -5.79 -13.02
N ASN A 170 -5.34 -6.19 -12.94
CA ASN A 170 -6.07 -6.23 -11.69
C ASN A 170 -6.57 -7.65 -11.45
N GLY A 171 -6.76 -8.00 -10.19
CA GLY A 171 -7.29 -9.30 -9.87
C GLY A 171 -7.65 -9.51 -8.43
N VAL A 172 -7.98 -10.76 -8.13
CA VAL A 172 -8.38 -11.24 -6.81
C VAL A 172 -7.44 -12.35 -6.36
N ILE A 173 -7.14 -12.38 -5.06
CA ILE A 173 -6.31 -13.40 -4.43
C ILE A 173 -7.22 -14.35 -3.67
N ILE A 174 -7.28 -15.60 -4.13
CA ILE A 174 -8.15 -16.62 -3.55
C ILE A 174 -7.27 -17.68 -2.91
N PRO A 175 -7.51 -18.07 -1.63
CA PRO A 175 -6.76 -19.17 -1.03
C PRO A 175 -7.00 -20.45 -1.81
N GLU A 176 -5.93 -21.20 -2.13
CA GLU A 176 -6.00 -22.41 -2.97
C GLU A 176 -7.07 -23.41 -2.47
N LYS A 177 -7.15 -23.60 -1.15
CA LYS A 177 -8.13 -24.49 -0.49
C LYS A 177 -9.60 -24.13 -0.76
N SER A 178 -9.87 -22.93 -1.26
CA SER A 178 -11.23 -22.44 -1.53
C SER A 178 -11.68 -22.73 -2.97
N LEU A 179 -10.78 -23.20 -3.84
CA LEU A 179 -11.06 -23.44 -5.24
C LEU A 179 -10.92 -24.93 -5.58
N LYS A 180 -11.91 -25.46 -6.30
CA LYS A 180 -11.81 -26.76 -6.95
C LYS A 180 -11.26 -26.54 -8.35
N PHE A 181 -9.94 -26.42 -8.49
CA PHE A 181 -9.34 -26.50 -9.82
C PHE A 181 -9.37 -27.93 -10.31
N SER A 182 -9.92 -28.13 -11.51
CA SER A 182 -9.70 -29.37 -12.25
C SER A 182 -8.30 -29.26 -12.84
N ASP A 183 -7.39 -30.16 -12.49
CA ASP A 183 -5.97 -30.15 -12.92
C ASP A 183 -5.76 -30.12 -14.45
N GLY A 184 -6.81 -30.35 -15.24
CA GLY A 184 -6.75 -30.52 -16.70
C GLY A 184 -6.46 -29.27 -17.55
N GLN A 185 -6.22 -28.09 -16.98
CA GLN A 185 -5.93 -26.86 -17.76
C GLN A 185 -4.67 -26.10 -17.31
N GLN A 186 -3.83 -26.71 -16.49
CA GLN A 186 -2.60 -26.06 -16.03
C GLN A 186 -1.49 -26.19 -17.08
N SER A 187 -1.08 -25.08 -17.69
CA SER A 187 0.17 -25.02 -18.45
C SER A 187 1.30 -24.60 -17.52
N LYS A 188 2.21 -25.51 -17.19
CA LYS A 188 3.39 -25.14 -16.41
C LYS A 188 4.31 -24.27 -17.28
N THR A 189 4.30 -22.96 -17.07
CA THR A 189 5.22 -22.03 -17.71
C THR A 189 6.65 -22.32 -17.24
N ALA A 190 7.61 -22.24 -18.16
CA ALA A 190 9.01 -22.58 -17.89
C ALA A 190 9.70 -21.58 -16.94
N SER A 191 9.15 -20.37 -16.81
CA SER A 191 9.72 -19.28 -16.00
C SER A 191 9.10 -19.25 -14.61
N GLN A 192 9.92 -19.49 -13.57
CA GLN A 192 9.53 -19.34 -12.18
C GLN A 192 9.56 -17.85 -11.80
N TYR A 193 8.40 -17.20 -11.83
CA TYR A 193 8.27 -15.82 -11.33
C TYR A 193 7.96 -15.81 -9.83
N LYS A 194 8.47 -14.78 -9.15
CA LYS A 194 8.11 -14.50 -7.76
C LYS A 194 7.14 -13.32 -7.73
N ILE A 195 6.02 -13.48 -7.04
CA ILE A 195 5.11 -12.38 -6.76
C ILE A 195 5.45 -11.80 -5.40
N GLU A 196 5.54 -10.47 -5.32
CA GLU A 196 5.59 -9.75 -4.05
C GLU A 196 4.35 -8.89 -3.87
N LEU A 197 3.71 -9.04 -2.71
CA LEU A 197 2.53 -8.28 -2.34
C LEU A 197 2.95 -7.11 -1.45
N TRP A 198 2.61 -5.90 -1.86
CA TRP A 198 2.98 -4.65 -1.21
C TRP A 198 1.74 -3.87 -0.79
N ALA A 199 1.77 -3.23 0.38
CA ALA A 199 0.74 -2.24 0.72
C ALA A 199 1.29 -1.17 1.64
N TYR A 200 0.53 -0.09 1.78
CA TYR A 200 0.80 0.95 2.75
C TYR A 200 0.52 0.42 4.16
N LYS A 201 1.53 0.41 5.02
CA LYS A 201 1.39 0.13 6.45
C LYS A 201 1.74 1.37 7.25
N GLN A 202 1.00 1.56 8.34
CA GLN A 202 1.34 2.56 9.34
C GLN A 202 2.55 2.07 10.12
N VAL A 203 3.60 2.88 10.15
CA VAL A 203 4.84 2.64 10.88
C VAL A 203 5.03 3.77 11.87
N THR A 204 5.59 3.45 13.02
CA THR A 204 5.94 4.43 14.05
C THR A 204 7.43 4.71 13.94
N ASP A 205 7.78 5.94 13.56
CA ASP A 205 9.15 6.42 13.63
C ASP A 205 9.44 6.87 15.07
N ILE A 206 10.65 6.59 15.55
CA ILE A 206 11.10 6.94 16.90
C ILE A 206 12.25 7.93 16.79
N TYR A 207 12.07 9.13 17.37
CA TYR A 207 13.08 10.17 17.40
C TYR A 207 13.83 10.13 18.73
N ALA A 208 14.92 9.36 18.77
CA ALA A 208 15.72 9.16 19.99
C ALA A 208 16.27 10.48 20.56
N GLU A 209 16.64 11.44 19.70
CA GLU A 209 17.08 12.78 20.11
C GLU A 209 15.96 13.54 20.83
N ASN A 210 14.74 13.52 20.29
CA ASN A 210 13.59 14.17 20.92
C ASN A 210 13.25 13.53 22.28
N ILE A 211 13.36 12.21 22.38
CA ILE A 211 13.21 11.48 23.66
C ILE A 211 14.26 11.96 24.65
N LEU A 212 15.54 12.00 24.26
CA LEU A 212 16.63 12.42 25.13
C LEU A 212 16.44 13.86 25.61
N THR A 213 16.14 14.79 24.70
CA THR A 213 15.85 16.19 25.02
C THR A 213 14.66 16.31 25.96
N ASN A 214 13.58 15.59 25.70
CA ASN A 214 12.40 15.61 26.57
C ASN A 214 12.75 15.11 27.98
N VAL A 215 13.50 14.02 28.11
CA VAL A 215 13.91 13.48 29.41
C VAL A 215 14.77 14.49 30.18
N VAL A 216 15.74 15.15 29.52
CA VAL A 216 16.62 16.15 30.16
C VAL A 216 15.86 17.41 30.58
N VAL A 217 14.91 17.88 29.78
CA VAL A 217 14.20 19.15 30.01
C VAL A 217 12.95 19.00 30.87
N THR A 218 12.38 17.79 30.96
CA THR A 218 11.16 17.51 31.74
C THR A 218 11.26 17.95 33.21
N PRO A 219 12.36 17.72 33.95
CA PRO A 219 12.47 18.19 35.34
C PRO A 219 12.33 19.71 35.46
N ILE A 220 12.91 20.46 34.51
CA ILE A 220 12.83 21.92 34.47
C ILE A 220 11.39 22.36 34.15
N ALA A 221 10.78 21.75 33.14
CA ALA A 221 9.40 22.01 32.75
C ALA A 221 8.40 21.67 33.88
N ALA A 222 8.62 20.57 34.60
CA ALA A 222 7.79 20.15 35.72
C ALA A 222 7.91 21.10 36.92
N ALA A 223 9.13 21.61 37.20
CA ALA A 223 9.33 22.64 38.22
C ALA A 223 8.60 23.93 37.84
N ALA A 224 8.65 24.34 36.56
CA ALA A 224 7.87 25.47 36.06
C ALA A 224 6.37 25.24 36.22
N ASP A 225 5.86 24.04 35.91
CA ASP A 225 4.46 23.69 36.10
C ASP A 225 4.02 23.79 37.56
N ILE A 226 4.82 23.29 38.50
CA ILE A 226 4.55 23.38 39.95
C ILE A 226 4.46 24.84 40.42
N ILE A 227 5.33 25.71 39.92
CA ILE A 227 5.39 27.12 40.33
C ILE A 227 4.28 27.94 39.66
N PHE A 228 4.09 27.79 38.35
CA PHE A 228 3.21 28.66 37.58
C PHE A 228 1.75 28.20 37.60
N PHE A 229 1.46 26.90 37.72
CA PHE A 229 0.08 26.40 37.70
C PHE A 229 -0.80 26.93 38.84
N PRO A 230 -0.35 27.02 40.11
CA PRO A 230 -1.16 27.62 41.17
C PRO A 230 -1.38 29.13 40.96
N ILE A 231 -0.41 29.83 40.38
CA ILE A 231 -0.46 31.27 40.12
C ILE A 231 -1.45 31.56 38.98
N SER A 232 -1.35 30.81 37.87
CA SER A 232 -2.27 30.91 36.73
C SER A 232 -3.70 30.57 37.15
N LEU A 233 -3.89 29.55 37.99
CA LEU A 233 -5.21 29.21 38.55
C LEU A 233 -5.78 30.32 39.43
N LYS A 234 -4.97 30.96 40.30
CA LYS A 234 -5.40 32.10 41.12
C LYS A 234 -5.77 33.31 40.26
N PHE A 235 -4.97 33.62 39.24
CA PHE A 235 -5.25 34.70 38.31
C PHE A 235 -6.53 34.45 37.49
N PHE A 236 -6.73 33.22 37.00
CA PHE A 236 -7.94 32.82 36.31
C PHE A 236 -9.19 32.90 37.21
N LYS A 237 -9.08 32.49 38.48
CA LYS A 237 -10.16 32.65 39.46
C LYS A 237 -10.47 34.13 39.75
N ALA A 238 -9.46 34.99 39.87
CA ALA A 238 -9.65 36.42 40.11
C ALA A 238 -10.33 37.13 38.92
N THR A 239 -9.90 36.82 37.70
CA THR A 239 -10.46 37.40 36.47
C THR A 239 -11.88 36.92 36.16
N ASN A 240 -12.26 35.71 36.58
CA ASN A 240 -13.63 35.20 36.50
C ASN A 240 -14.51 35.58 37.71
N GLY A 241 -13.92 35.81 38.88
CA GLY A 241 -14.62 36.23 40.11
C GLY A 241 -15.01 37.71 40.14
N MET A 242 -14.33 38.58 39.39
CA MET A 242 -14.67 40.01 39.24
C MET A 242 -16.00 40.27 38.47
N GLY A 243 -16.76 39.24 38.10
CA GLY A 243 -18.11 39.36 37.54
C GLY A 243 -19.25 39.35 38.57
N SER A 244 -18.97 39.19 39.87
CA SER A 244 -19.99 38.94 40.90
C SER A 244 -20.15 40.04 41.97
N TYR A 245 -19.64 41.25 41.74
CA TYR A 245 -20.02 42.40 42.55
C TYR A 245 -20.82 43.37 41.67
N ARG A 246 -22.14 43.19 41.70
CA ARG A 246 -23.13 44.24 41.43
C ARG A 246 -23.48 44.93 42.73
#